data_AF-A0A946LFM4-F1
#
_entry.id   AF-A0A946LFM4-F1
#
_cell.length_a   1.000
_cell.length_b   1.000
_cell.length_c   1.000
_cell.angle_alpha   90.00
_cell.angle_beta   90.00
_cell.angle_gamma   90.00
#
_symmetry.space_group_name_H-M   'P 1'
#
loop_
_entity.id
_entity.type
_entity.pdbx_description
1 polymer ?
#
loop_
_entity_poly.entity_id
_entity_poly.type
_entity_poly.pdbx_seq_one_letter_code
_entity_poly.pdbx_strand_id
1 'polypeptide(L)'
;MLVTVFSTEGVLVKLDYGRLLIWNLSELTGGAFPPYFLEIVMKDGRSHFVHSGNSRDEETQSVVVNIYDFRTMGEKDIAELLTTVEEIKVIPKKPSELHPQLSSGFLRCRLKDMLYVIQWERGRRWNFEQQFPEESRHKIGFSTPDIES
;
A
#
# COMPACT_ATOMS: atom_id res chain seq x y z
N MET A 1 21.04 1.22 -3.77
CA MET A 1 21.38 2.65 -3.54
C MET A 1 20.09 3.35 -3.15
N LEU A 2 20.00 3.91 -1.94
CA LEU A 2 18.80 4.61 -1.47
C LEU A 2 18.69 5.98 -2.15
N VAL A 3 17.51 6.35 -2.66
CA VAL A 3 17.27 7.66 -3.30
C VAL A 3 15.94 8.22 -2.83
N THR A 4 15.92 8.91 -1.69
CA THR A 4 14.72 9.63 -1.23
C THR A 4 14.49 10.86 -2.11
N VAL A 5 13.25 11.08 -2.58
CA VAL A 5 12.88 12.27 -3.35
C VAL A 5 11.82 13.03 -2.55
N PHE A 6 12.07 14.30 -2.27
CA PHE A 6 11.11 15.14 -1.56
C PHE A 6 10.25 15.89 -2.58
N SER A 7 8.93 15.77 -2.45
CA SER A 7 7.94 16.60 -3.14
C SER A 7 7.26 17.52 -2.12
N THR A 8 6.85 18.71 -2.54
CA THR A 8 6.25 19.72 -1.65
C THR A 8 4.87 19.35 -1.10
N GLU A 9 4.28 18.23 -1.55
CA GLU A 9 2.96 17.74 -1.11
C GLU A 9 2.99 16.33 -0.48
N GLY A 10 4.19 15.75 -0.26
CA GLY A 10 4.31 14.45 0.38
C GLY A 10 5.73 13.85 0.31
N VAL A 11 6.07 13.03 1.30
CA VAL A 11 7.36 12.31 1.35
C VAL A 11 7.32 11.15 0.36
N LEU A 12 8.13 11.21 -0.71
CA LEU A 12 8.19 10.16 -1.73
C LEU A 12 9.42 9.28 -1.49
N VAL A 13 9.25 8.25 -0.65
CA VAL A 13 10.31 7.30 -0.33
C VAL A 13 10.45 6.27 -1.45
N LYS A 14 11.40 6.49 -2.37
CA LYS A 14 11.69 5.58 -3.48
C LYS A 14 12.65 4.48 -3.02
N LEU A 15 12.10 3.30 -2.76
CA LEU A 15 12.82 2.15 -2.20
C LEU A 15 13.02 1.03 -3.21
N ASP A 16 14.25 0.51 -3.35
CA ASP A 16 14.47 -0.85 -3.88
C ASP A 16 13.82 -1.90 -2.95
N TYR A 17 13.74 -1.60 -1.64
CA TYR A 17 12.92 -2.35 -0.69
C TYR A 17 11.44 -2.38 -1.07
N GLY A 18 10.94 -1.51 -1.95
CA GLY A 18 9.54 -1.52 -2.39
C GLY A 18 9.12 -2.85 -3.02
N ARG A 19 10.00 -3.50 -3.79
CA ARG A 19 9.75 -4.84 -4.32
C ARG A 19 9.77 -5.91 -3.22
N LEU A 20 10.69 -5.81 -2.26
CA LEU A 20 10.80 -6.72 -1.11
C LEU A 20 9.60 -6.58 -0.16
N LEU A 21 9.11 -5.36 0.05
CA LEU A 21 7.89 -5.03 0.76
C LEU A 21 6.71 -5.79 0.13
N ILE A 22 6.45 -5.60 -1.17
CA ILE A 22 5.37 -6.32 -1.86
C ILE A 22 5.58 -7.85 -1.80
N TRP A 23 6.80 -8.34 -1.99
CA TRP A 23 7.17 -9.76 -1.90
C TRP A 23 6.90 -10.40 -0.53
N ASN A 24 7.14 -9.65 0.54
CA ASN A 24 6.89 -10.11 1.91
C ASN A 24 5.41 -9.95 2.26
N LEU A 25 4.75 -8.89 1.81
CA LEU A 25 3.31 -8.68 2.00
C LEU A 25 2.45 -9.77 1.36
N SER A 26 2.86 -10.32 0.20
CA SER A 26 2.15 -11.45 -0.42
C SER A 26 2.08 -12.73 0.41
N GLU A 27 2.86 -12.86 1.49
CA GLU A 27 2.76 -13.96 2.47
C GLU A 27 2.29 -13.52 3.86
N LEU A 28 2.44 -12.23 4.21
CA LEU A 28 2.36 -11.76 5.62
C LEU A 28 1.10 -10.98 6.00
N THR A 29 0.14 -10.70 5.10
CA THR A 29 -0.94 -9.76 5.46
C THR A 29 -1.91 -10.28 6.53
N GLY A 30 -1.68 -9.84 7.77
CA GLY A 30 -2.65 -9.88 8.86
C GLY A 30 -3.81 -8.88 8.73
N GLY A 31 -3.80 -8.00 7.71
CA GLY A 31 -4.82 -6.96 7.52
C GLY A 31 -4.77 -6.28 6.14
N ALA A 32 -5.70 -5.34 5.95
CA ALA A 32 -5.76 -4.47 4.78
C ALA A 32 -5.10 -3.11 5.05
N PHE A 33 -4.57 -2.49 4.00
CA PHE A 33 -3.99 -1.14 3.99
C PHE A 33 -5.04 -0.07 3.72
N PRO A 34 -4.85 1.16 4.22
CA PRO A 34 -5.71 2.28 3.83
C PRO A 34 -5.68 2.50 2.30
N PRO A 35 -6.78 2.92 1.67
CA PRO A 35 -6.76 3.48 0.32
C PRO A 35 -5.68 4.56 0.20
N TYR A 36 -5.06 4.66 -0.97
CA TYR A 36 -3.97 5.60 -1.26
C TYR A 36 -2.67 5.41 -0.46
N PHE A 37 -2.57 4.48 0.50
CA PHE A 37 -1.36 4.31 1.32
C PHE A 37 -0.16 3.71 0.56
N LEU A 38 -0.37 2.64 -0.21
CA LEU A 38 0.71 1.93 -0.90
C LEU A 38 0.37 1.77 -2.38
N GLU A 39 1.26 2.21 -3.26
CA GLU A 39 1.07 2.21 -4.71
C GLU A 39 2.15 1.41 -5.42
N ILE A 40 1.76 0.51 -6.31
CA ILE A 40 2.68 -0.16 -7.24
C ILE A 40 2.61 0.59 -8.57
N VAL A 41 3.75 1.10 -9.04
CA VAL A 41 3.91 1.72 -10.36
C VAL A 41 4.60 0.73 -11.29
N MET A 42 3.96 0.40 -12.40
CA MET A 42 4.42 -0.55 -13.41
C MET A 42 5.30 0.13 -14.46
N LYS A 43 6.17 -0.65 -15.13
CA LYS A 43 7.05 -0.15 -16.21
C LYS A 43 6.32 0.39 -17.44
N ASP A 44 5.04 0.05 -17.61
CA ASP A 44 4.18 0.58 -18.68
C ASP A 44 3.47 1.90 -18.29
N GLY A 45 3.77 2.45 -17.12
CA GLY A 45 3.20 3.71 -16.61
C GLY A 45 1.86 3.55 -15.89
N ARG A 46 1.26 2.35 -15.83
CA ARG A 46 0.06 2.10 -15.01
C ARG A 46 0.44 2.04 -13.53
N SER A 47 -0.46 2.48 -12.66
CA SER A 47 -0.29 2.32 -11.21
C SER A 47 -1.54 1.78 -10.53
N HIS A 48 -1.34 1.17 -9.36
CA HIS A 48 -2.37 0.47 -8.61
C HIS A 48 -2.15 0.61 -7.10
N PHE A 49 -3.18 1.06 -6.38
CA PHE A 49 -3.14 1.12 -4.91
C PHE A 49 -3.44 -0.24 -4.30
N VAL A 50 -2.58 -0.70 -3.39
CA VAL A 50 -2.64 -2.01 -2.75
C VAL A 50 -3.62 -1.99 -1.59
N HIS A 51 -4.57 -2.93 -1.60
CA HIS A 51 -5.45 -3.23 -0.48
C HIS A 51 -4.79 -4.24 0.47
N SER A 52 -4.26 -5.36 -0.05
CA SER A 52 -3.55 -6.36 0.76
C SER A 52 -2.76 -7.34 -0.12
N GLY A 53 -1.86 -8.11 0.49
CA GLY A 53 -1.25 -9.28 -0.15
C GLY A 53 -2.26 -10.39 -0.42
N ASN A 54 -1.88 -11.33 -1.29
CA ASN A 54 -2.69 -12.52 -1.58
C ASN A 54 -1.82 -13.78 -1.66
N SER A 55 -0.81 -13.80 -2.54
CA SER A 55 0.08 -14.94 -2.74
C SER A 55 1.33 -14.54 -3.53
N ARG A 56 2.38 -15.38 -3.51
CA ARG A 56 3.55 -15.25 -4.39
C ARG A 56 3.98 -16.59 -4.98
N ASP A 57 4.85 -16.48 -5.98
CA ASP A 57 5.40 -17.58 -6.76
C ASP A 57 6.90 -17.34 -6.91
N GLU A 58 7.69 -18.17 -6.21
CA GLU A 58 9.15 -18.06 -6.11
C GLU A 58 9.86 -18.43 -7.42
N GLU A 59 9.29 -19.33 -8.22
CA GLU A 59 9.84 -19.74 -9.52
C GLU A 59 9.73 -18.60 -10.53
N THR A 60 8.55 -17.99 -10.67
CA THR A 60 8.33 -16.92 -11.65
C THR A 60 8.67 -15.52 -11.15
N GLN A 61 9.06 -15.40 -9.86
CA GLN A 61 9.27 -14.12 -9.16
C GLN A 61 8.06 -13.19 -9.35
N SER A 62 6.85 -13.76 -9.15
CA SER A 62 5.59 -13.05 -9.28
C SER A 62 4.79 -13.01 -7.98
N VAL A 63 3.99 -11.97 -7.85
CA VAL A 63 3.08 -11.75 -6.72
C VAL A 63 1.66 -11.61 -7.26
N VAL A 64 0.70 -11.96 -6.41
CA VAL A 64 -0.69 -11.52 -6.50
C VAL A 64 -0.96 -10.63 -5.30
N VAL A 65 -1.51 -9.46 -5.55
CA VAL A 65 -2.02 -8.54 -4.52
C VAL A 65 -3.46 -8.16 -4.81
N ASN A 66 -4.23 -7.94 -3.76
CA ASN A 66 -5.53 -7.29 -3.86
C ASN A 66 -5.27 -5.78 -4.00
N ILE A 67 -5.91 -5.15 -4.98
CA ILE A 67 -5.83 -3.72 -5.23
C ILE A 67 -7.18 -3.06 -5.00
N TYR A 68 -7.18 -1.78 -4.66
CA TYR A 68 -8.39 -0.96 -4.69
C TYR A 68 -8.76 -0.65 -6.14
N ASP A 69 -10.05 -0.78 -6.47
CA ASP A 69 -10.60 -0.44 -7.76
C ASP A 69 -11.56 0.75 -7.64
N PHE A 70 -11.11 1.88 -8.17
CA PHE A 70 -11.78 3.18 -8.14
C PHE A 70 -12.53 3.48 -9.45
N ARG A 71 -12.55 2.58 -10.44
CA ARG A 71 -13.11 2.86 -11.80
C ARG A 71 -14.59 3.23 -11.80
N THR A 72 -15.31 2.85 -10.75
CA THR A 72 -16.74 3.14 -10.52
C THR A 72 -16.98 4.46 -9.79
N MET A 73 -15.95 5.08 -9.21
CA MET A 73 -16.07 6.24 -8.32
C MET A 73 -15.89 7.56 -9.08
N GLY A 74 -16.78 8.52 -8.85
CA GLY A 74 -16.62 9.91 -9.30
C GLY A 74 -15.76 10.74 -8.34
N GLU A 75 -15.50 11.99 -8.72
CA GLU A 75 -14.70 12.93 -7.91
C GLU A 75 -15.27 13.15 -6.50
N LYS A 76 -16.61 13.20 -6.39
CA LYS A 76 -17.31 13.32 -5.10
C LYS A 76 -17.11 12.09 -4.22
N ASP A 77 -17.24 10.90 -4.80
CA ASP A 77 -17.04 9.63 -4.11
C ASP A 77 -15.60 9.48 -3.61
N ILE A 78 -14.62 9.97 -4.39
CA ILE A 78 -13.21 10.02 -3.98
C ILE A 78 -13.01 10.99 -2.81
N ALA A 79 -13.63 12.17 -2.83
CA ALA A 79 -13.55 13.13 -1.72
C ALA A 79 -14.15 12.54 -0.42
N GLU A 80 -15.32 11.91 -0.50
CA GLU A 80 -16.00 11.26 0.64
C GLU A 80 -15.19 10.08 1.20
N LEU A 81 -14.57 9.28 0.31
CA LEU A 81 -13.64 8.23 0.73
C LEU A 81 -12.41 8.80 1.44
N LEU A 82 -11.82 9.89 0.95
CA LEU A 82 -10.65 10.51 1.57
C LEU A 82 -10.96 11.00 3.00
N THR A 83 -12.09 11.68 3.21
CA THR A 83 -12.55 12.05 4.55
C THR A 83 -12.75 10.83 5.44
N THR A 84 -13.38 9.77 4.92
CA THR A 84 -13.57 8.51 5.66
C THR A 84 -12.23 7.89 6.10
N VAL A 85 -11.23 7.89 5.21
CA VAL A 85 -9.89 7.32 5.47
C VAL A 85 -9.12 8.10 6.53
N GLU A 86 -9.36 9.41 6.69
CA GLU A 86 -8.74 10.22 7.76
C GLU A 86 -9.38 9.99 9.15
N GLU A 87 -10.62 9.49 9.20
CA GLU A 87 -11.39 9.29 10.43
C GLU A 87 -11.32 7.87 11.01
N ILE A 88 -11.16 6.86 10.15
CA ILE A 88 -11.10 5.44 10.57
C ILE A 88 -9.85 5.13 11.42
N LYS A 89 -10.03 4.27 12.43
CA LYS A 89 -8.94 3.79 13.30
C LYS A 89 -8.44 2.39 12.96
N VAL A 90 -9.22 1.64 12.19
CA VAL A 90 -8.95 0.26 11.78
C VAL A 90 -9.44 0.12 10.35
N ILE A 91 -8.62 -0.37 9.43
CA ILE A 91 -9.04 -0.61 8.06
C ILE A 91 -9.95 -1.85 8.02
N PRO A 92 -11.18 -1.75 7.49
CA PRO A 92 -12.06 -2.89 7.31
C PRO A 92 -11.50 -3.84 6.23
N LYS A 93 -11.87 -5.12 6.31
CA LYS A 93 -11.38 -6.12 5.34
C LYS A 93 -12.06 -6.05 3.97
N LYS A 94 -13.17 -5.31 3.84
CA LYS A 94 -13.89 -5.12 2.57
C LYS A 94 -13.88 -3.64 2.18
N PRO A 95 -13.48 -3.29 0.94
CA PRO A 95 -13.51 -1.90 0.48
C PRO A 95 -14.91 -1.25 0.53
N SER A 96 -15.98 -2.05 0.37
CA SER A 96 -17.37 -1.59 0.47
C SER A 96 -17.77 -1.07 1.86
N GLU A 97 -17.00 -1.42 2.91
CA GLU A 97 -17.18 -0.92 4.28
C GLU A 97 -16.51 0.45 4.47
N LEU A 98 -15.70 0.92 3.51
CA LEU A 98 -15.17 2.29 3.43
C LEU A 98 -16.04 3.20 2.57
N HIS A 99 -16.47 2.70 1.40
CA HIS A 99 -17.36 3.44 0.51
C HIS A 99 -18.15 2.46 -0.38
N PRO A 100 -19.48 2.61 -0.57
CA PRO A 100 -20.31 1.61 -1.24
C PRO A 100 -19.95 1.37 -2.72
N GLN A 101 -19.32 2.35 -3.39
CA GLN A 101 -18.83 2.20 -4.77
C GLN A 101 -17.36 1.73 -4.87
N LEU A 102 -16.63 1.66 -3.75
CA LEU A 102 -15.25 1.21 -3.73
C LEU A 102 -15.22 -0.32 -3.76
N SER A 103 -14.46 -0.89 -4.68
CA SER A 103 -14.33 -2.34 -4.85
C SER A 103 -12.85 -2.76 -4.81
N SER A 104 -12.59 -4.07 -4.93
CA SER A 104 -11.24 -4.61 -5.06
C SER A 104 -11.10 -5.48 -6.30
N GLY A 105 -9.88 -5.47 -6.85
CA GLY A 105 -9.45 -6.37 -7.92
C GLY A 105 -8.19 -7.13 -7.53
N PHE A 106 -7.75 -8.05 -8.40
CA PHE A 106 -6.49 -8.76 -8.27
C PHE A 106 -5.48 -8.24 -9.28
N LEU A 107 -4.28 -7.89 -8.82
CA LEU A 107 -3.13 -7.61 -9.67
C LEU A 107 -2.12 -8.75 -9.54
N ARG A 108 -1.92 -9.51 -10.62
CA ARG A 108 -0.77 -10.40 -10.75
C ARG A 108 0.34 -9.69 -11.53
N CYS A 109 1.53 -9.58 -10.96
CA CYS A 109 2.67 -8.93 -11.59
C CYS A 109 3.99 -9.60 -11.19
N ARG A 110 5.01 -9.53 -12.07
CA ARG A 110 6.37 -9.98 -11.75
C ARG A 110 7.15 -8.83 -11.13
N LEU A 111 8.01 -9.13 -10.15
CA LEU A 111 8.86 -8.11 -9.50
C LEU A 111 9.66 -7.28 -10.51
N LYS A 112 10.15 -7.92 -11.58
CA LYS A 112 10.90 -7.25 -12.66
C LYS A 112 10.09 -6.27 -13.51
N ASP A 113 8.75 -6.36 -13.49
CA ASP A 113 7.85 -5.50 -14.27
C ASP A 113 7.35 -4.30 -13.45
N MET A 114 7.51 -4.35 -12.12
CA MET A 114 7.36 -3.17 -11.25
C MET A 114 8.49 -2.18 -11.52
N LEU A 115 8.12 -0.92 -11.74
CA LEU A 115 9.06 0.19 -11.85
C LEU A 115 9.42 0.69 -10.44
N TYR A 116 8.41 1.09 -9.67
CA TYR A 116 8.53 1.58 -8.29
C TYR A 116 7.40 1.04 -7.40
N VAL A 117 7.61 1.08 -6.10
CA VAL A 117 6.53 1.00 -5.11
C VAL A 117 6.67 2.23 -4.22
N ILE A 118 5.57 2.96 -4.03
CA ILE A 118 5.52 4.23 -3.31
C ILE A 118 4.66 4.03 -2.07
N GLN A 119 5.23 4.34 -0.91
CA GLN A 119 4.46 4.51 0.32
C GLN A 119 4.11 6.00 0.45
N TRP A 120 2.83 6.29 0.58
CA TRP A 120 2.29 7.64 0.72
C TRP A 120 1.92 7.91 2.18
N GLU A 121 2.51 8.95 2.75
CA GLU A 121 2.12 9.48 4.06
C GLU A 121 1.03 10.55 3.89
N ARG A 122 -0.25 10.15 4.01
CA ARG A 122 -1.36 11.08 4.24
C ARG A 122 -1.66 11.23 5.74
N GLY A 123 -2.44 12.26 6.08
CA GLY A 123 -2.56 12.83 7.43
C GLY A 123 -2.94 11.85 8.55
N ARG A 124 -2.52 12.21 9.78
CA ARG A 124 -2.41 11.35 10.98
C ARG A 124 -1.56 10.11 10.73
N ARG A 125 -0.37 10.06 11.35
CA ARG A 125 0.55 8.91 11.35
C ARG A 125 -0.24 7.61 11.56
N TRP A 126 -0.47 6.86 10.48
CA TRP A 126 -1.14 5.58 10.56
C TRP A 126 -0.19 4.64 11.30
N ASN A 127 -0.52 4.31 12.54
CA ASN A 127 0.30 3.38 13.31
C ASN A 127 0.18 2.01 12.65
N PHE A 128 1.25 1.64 11.93
CA PHE A 128 1.53 0.29 11.44
C PHE A 128 1.91 -0.65 12.58
N GLU A 129 2.46 -0.06 13.64
CA GLU A 129 2.26 -0.46 15.03
C GLU A 129 0.83 -0.90 15.31
N GLN A 130 0.65 -1.85 16.22
CA GLN A 130 -0.65 -2.42 16.62
C GLN A 130 -1.42 -3.18 15.51
N GLN A 131 -1.58 -2.66 14.28
CA GLN A 131 -2.36 -3.33 13.23
C GLN A 131 -1.68 -4.59 12.67
N PHE A 132 -0.35 -4.64 12.65
CA PHE A 132 0.42 -5.84 12.32
C PHE A 132 1.07 -6.43 13.59
N PRO A 133 1.09 -7.77 13.78
CA PRO A 133 1.86 -8.41 14.84
C PRO A 133 3.36 -8.07 14.74
N GLU A 134 4.06 -8.01 15.87
CA GLU A 134 5.49 -7.65 15.96
C GLU A 134 6.39 -8.53 15.06
N GLU A 135 6.08 -9.82 14.96
CA GLU A 135 6.71 -10.80 14.08
C GLU A 135 6.63 -10.45 12.58
N SER A 136 5.60 -9.70 12.18
CA SER A 136 5.42 -9.22 10.81
C SER A 136 6.21 -7.92 10.57
N ARG A 137 6.31 -7.04 11.58
CA ARG A 137 6.99 -5.73 11.47
C ARG A 137 8.47 -5.89 11.11
N HIS A 138 9.16 -6.80 11.82
CA HIS A 138 10.58 -7.11 11.59
C HIS A 138 10.89 -7.63 10.18
N LYS A 139 9.97 -8.41 9.58
CA LYS A 139 10.15 -8.99 8.24
C LYS A 139 9.89 -7.99 7.11
N ILE A 140 9.16 -6.90 7.38
CA ILE A 140 8.81 -5.91 6.37
C ILE A 140 9.80 -4.74 6.36
N GLY A 141 10.66 -4.62 7.39
CA GLY A 141 11.87 -3.80 7.32
C GLY A 141 11.65 -2.30 7.51
N PHE A 142 10.77 -1.92 8.44
CA PHE A 142 10.54 -0.52 8.81
C PHE A 142 11.37 -0.13 10.03
N SER A 143 12.24 0.86 9.87
CA SER A 143 12.72 1.69 10.98
C SER A 143 11.95 3.01 10.95
N THR A 144 11.24 3.34 12.02
CA THR A 144 10.94 4.75 12.29
C THR A 144 12.26 5.50 12.36
N PRO A 145 12.44 6.64 11.68
CA PRO A 145 13.53 7.54 12.02
C PRO A 145 13.29 7.98 13.47
N ASP A 146 14.28 7.78 14.33
CA ASP A 146 14.25 8.33 15.68
C ASP A 146 14.21 9.85 15.57
N ILE A 147 13.02 10.42 15.79
CA ILE A 147 12.88 11.87 15.98
C ILE A 147 13.25 12.10 17.43
N GLU A 148 14.55 12.31 17.68
CA GLU A 148 15.04 12.83 18.95
C GLU A 148 14.28 14.11 19.31
N SER A 149 13.77 14.15 20.54
CA SER A 149 12.87 15.16 21.09
C SER A 149 13.58 16.37 21.67
#